data_AF-A0A5B6ZWQ4-F1
#
_entry.id   AF-A0A5B6ZWQ4-F1
#
_cell.length_a   1.000
_cell.length_b   1.000
_cell.length_c   1.000
_cell.angle_alpha   90.00
_cell.angle_beta   90.00
_cell.angle_gamma   90.00
#
_symmetry.space_group_name_H-M   'P 1'
#
loop_
_entity.id
_entity.type
_entity.pdbx_description
1 polymer ?
#
loop_
_entity_poly.entity_id
_entity_poly.type
_entity_poly.pdbx_seq_one_letter_code
_entity_poly.pdbx_strand_id
1 'polypeptide(L)'
;MEQRNYEIAIEISQLEASISGLREEVSKKTNVLENLEKSIAEKDGKMFEMEREMSDKVNLAESEVSRLSQLVCEYDDKLRNLELKMDSQRPLLIDQLNYVSKIHDQIDNVTKVIDANKLEQSELSESLFLPQKTDMEENIRASLAGMESIYELTRIVAEKTRDLVEERSREVKGLNETVSRLVKEKEHIGSLLRSTLSRRMSTNLSSKTNELFRVAENGLREVGIDFTFSNHLGDGKVPASINKTGAPETEEDEIYTLAGALESIIKQSQLEIIELQHSVEELRAETSLLKEHVEAQAKELSHRKQRIEELEEKERVANENVEGLMMDIATAEEEITRWKVAAQEEAAAGKAVEQEFLAQLSALQQELEEAKQAVIDSEKKLTFKEETAAAAMAARDAAEKSLRLADLRASRLRDRVEELTHQLEELDTRENSRRGQNGSRYVCWPWQWLGLSFVGIQQSETQQQSSNEMELSEPFL
;
A
#
# COMPACT_ATOMS: atom_id res chain seq x y z
N MET A 1 -10.42 -34.83 101.04
CA MET A 1 -11.30 -33.81 100.42
C MET A 1 -10.52 -32.58 99.98
N GLU A 2 -9.55 -32.09 100.78
CA GLU A 2 -8.77 -30.88 100.45
C GLU A 2 -7.88 -31.01 99.21
N GLN A 3 -7.19 -32.14 99.01
CA GLN A 3 -6.30 -32.34 97.86
C GLN A 3 -7.00 -32.24 96.49
N ARG A 4 -8.22 -32.78 96.39
CA ARG A 4 -9.05 -32.73 95.17
C ARG A 4 -9.56 -31.31 94.88
N ASN A 5 -9.79 -30.49 95.90
CA ASN A 5 -10.18 -29.09 95.72
C ASN A 5 -9.01 -28.24 95.20
N TYR A 6 -7.77 -28.54 95.63
CA TYR A 6 -6.58 -27.88 95.08
C TYR A 6 -6.32 -28.27 93.63
N GLU A 7 -6.49 -29.54 93.26
CA GLU A 7 -6.40 -29.98 91.85
C GLU A 7 -7.43 -29.26 90.97
N ILE A 8 -8.70 -29.20 91.40
CA ILE A 8 -9.76 -28.49 90.68
C ILE A 8 -9.43 -26.98 90.55
N ALA A 9 -8.89 -26.34 91.59
CA ALA A 9 -8.52 -24.94 91.52
C ALA A 9 -7.37 -24.67 90.52
N ILE A 10 -6.40 -25.58 90.43
CA ILE A 10 -5.31 -25.49 89.45
C ILE A 10 -5.86 -25.69 88.03
N GLU A 11 -6.71 -26.69 87.82
CA GLU A 11 -7.37 -26.92 86.52
C GLU A 11 -8.20 -25.71 86.08
N ILE A 12 -9.00 -25.14 87.00
CA ILE A 12 -9.77 -23.92 86.72
C ILE A 12 -8.84 -22.77 86.35
N SER A 13 -7.74 -22.56 87.07
CA SER A 13 -6.80 -21.48 86.79
C SER A 13 -6.07 -21.66 85.44
N GLN A 14 -5.75 -22.91 85.07
CA GLN A 14 -5.20 -23.24 83.74
C GLN A 14 -6.22 -23.00 82.61
N LEU A 15 -7.50 -23.35 82.85
CA LEU A 15 -8.58 -23.07 81.91
C LEU A 15 -8.84 -21.57 81.77
N GLU A 16 -8.82 -20.80 82.86
CA GLU A 16 -8.95 -19.34 82.83
C GLU A 16 -7.80 -18.68 82.07
N ALA A 17 -6.56 -19.12 82.31
CA ALA A 17 -5.40 -18.66 81.54
C ALA A 17 -5.56 -18.95 80.05
N SER A 18 -5.99 -20.16 79.69
CA SER A 18 -6.24 -20.56 78.30
C SER A 18 -7.37 -19.74 77.66
N ILE A 19 -8.47 -19.52 78.37
CA ILE A 19 -9.59 -18.68 77.91
C ILE A 19 -9.13 -17.24 77.71
N SER A 20 -8.29 -16.71 78.60
CA SER A 20 -7.75 -15.35 78.47
C SER A 20 -6.86 -15.20 77.23
N GLY A 21 -5.99 -16.20 76.98
CA GLY A 21 -5.15 -16.24 75.78
C GLY A 21 -5.96 -16.34 74.50
N LEU A 22 -6.98 -17.21 74.47
CA LEU A 22 -7.89 -17.34 73.34
C LEU A 22 -8.69 -16.06 73.07
N ARG A 23 -9.12 -15.34 74.13
CA ARG A 23 -9.81 -14.04 73.98
C ARG A 23 -8.91 -12.99 73.37
N GLU A 24 -7.64 -12.93 73.80
CA GLU A 24 -6.67 -12.01 73.22
C GLU A 24 -6.40 -12.35 71.75
N GLU A 25 -6.26 -13.63 71.42
CA GLU A 25 -6.07 -14.08 70.03
C GLU A 25 -7.29 -13.77 69.16
N VAL A 26 -8.51 -13.98 69.66
CA VAL A 26 -9.75 -13.59 68.98
C VAL A 26 -9.76 -12.09 68.76
N SER A 27 -9.45 -11.27 69.76
CA SER A 27 -9.39 -9.81 69.60
C SER A 27 -8.36 -9.39 68.53
N LYS A 28 -7.18 -10.00 68.51
CA LYS A 28 -6.17 -9.75 67.46
C LYS A 28 -6.68 -10.12 66.08
N LYS A 29 -7.31 -11.29 65.93
CA LYS A 29 -7.89 -11.75 64.66
C LYS A 29 -9.03 -10.84 64.20
N THR A 30 -9.90 -10.37 65.11
CA THR A 30 -10.97 -9.44 64.78
C THR A 30 -10.42 -8.11 64.24
N ASN A 31 -9.36 -7.55 64.85
CA ASN A 31 -8.72 -6.34 64.35
C ASN A 31 -8.10 -6.53 62.97
N VAL A 32 -7.51 -7.70 62.70
CA VAL A 32 -6.99 -8.02 61.36
C VAL A 32 -8.11 -8.13 60.34
N LEU A 33 -9.24 -8.77 60.70
CA LEU A 33 -10.41 -8.88 59.83
C LEU A 33 -10.99 -7.51 59.48
N GLU A 34 -11.15 -6.62 60.47
CA GLU A 34 -11.65 -5.25 60.23
C GLU A 34 -10.72 -4.43 59.31
N ASN A 35 -9.40 -4.56 59.50
CA ASN A 35 -8.43 -3.92 58.62
C ASN A 35 -8.47 -4.48 57.19
N LEU A 36 -8.64 -5.80 57.03
CA LEU A 36 -8.80 -6.43 55.73
C LEU A 36 -10.11 -6.01 55.06
N GLU A 37 -11.21 -5.96 55.80
CA GLU A 37 -12.52 -5.51 55.31
C GLU A 37 -12.46 -4.07 54.79
N LYS A 38 -11.82 -3.17 55.54
CA LYS A 38 -11.59 -1.79 55.09
C LYS A 38 -10.72 -1.73 53.83
N SER A 39 -9.65 -2.52 53.77
CA SER A 39 -8.78 -2.57 52.59
C SER A 39 -9.50 -3.11 51.35
N ILE A 40 -10.39 -4.08 51.52
CA ILE A 40 -11.24 -4.62 50.45
C ILE A 40 -12.18 -3.53 49.95
N ALA A 41 -12.89 -2.83 50.84
CA ALA A 41 -13.81 -1.76 50.46
C ALA A 41 -13.11 -0.61 49.69
N GLU A 42 -11.89 -0.25 50.10
CA GLU A 42 -11.08 0.74 49.37
C GLU A 42 -10.65 0.25 47.98
N LYS A 43 -10.30 -1.03 47.84
CA LYS A 43 -9.95 -1.64 46.55
C LYS A 43 -11.15 -1.76 45.63
N ASP A 44 -12.31 -2.13 46.15
CA ASP A 44 -13.56 -2.22 45.39
C ASP A 44 -14.00 -0.84 44.87
N GLY A 45 -13.84 0.22 45.67
CA GLY A 45 -14.07 1.59 45.22
C GLY A 45 -13.18 1.99 44.05
N LYS A 46 -11.87 1.72 44.15
CA LYS A 46 -10.91 1.97 43.06
C LYS A 46 -11.20 1.14 41.81
N MET A 47 -11.63 -0.11 41.99
CA MET A 47 -12.01 -0.99 40.89
C MET A 47 -13.22 -0.44 40.14
N PHE A 48 -14.23 0.07 40.86
CA PHE A 48 -15.41 0.67 40.26
C PHE A 48 -15.11 1.97 39.50
N GLU A 49 -14.20 2.80 40.01
CA GLU A 49 -13.74 4.00 39.30
C GLU A 49 -13.00 3.64 38.01
N MET A 50 -12.11 2.64 38.07
CA MET A 50 -11.37 2.15 36.90
C MET A 50 -12.30 1.51 35.86
N GLU A 51 -13.28 0.72 36.28
CA GLU A 51 -14.27 0.10 35.40
C GLU A 51 -15.11 1.16 34.67
N ARG A 52 -15.51 2.23 35.38
CA ARG A 52 -16.21 3.37 34.76
C ARG A 52 -15.34 4.09 33.73
N GLU A 53 -14.11 4.44 34.08
CA GLU A 53 -13.18 5.10 33.16
C GLU A 53 -12.92 4.24 31.92
N MET A 54 -12.76 2.93 32.10
CA MET A 54 -12.58 2.00 30.99
C MET A 54 -13.83 1.94 30.10
N SER A 55 -15.03 1.91 30.68
CA SER A 55 -16.28 1.96 29.92
C SER A 55 -16.41 3.24 29.10
N ASP A 56 -16.04 4.40 29.66
CA ASP A 56 -16.09 5.68 28.95
C ASP A 56 -15.09 5.71 27.78
N LYS A 57 -13.87 5.18 27.98
CA LYS A 57 -12.87 5.05 26.90
C LYS A 57 -13.33 4.11 25.79
N VAL A 58 -13.97 2.99 26.14
CA VAL A 58 -14.53 2.05 25.16
C VAL A 58 -15.61 2.72 24.33
N ASN A 59 -16.56 3.42 24.97
CA ASN A 59 -17.62 4.16 24.26
C ASN A 59 -17.05 5.22 23.30
N LEU A 60 -16.02 5.95 23.72
CA LEU A 60 -15.35 6.93 22.87
C LEU A 60 -14.68 6.24 21.66
N ALA A 61 -13.96 5.14 21.88
CA ALA A 61 -13.34 4.38 20.81
C ALA A 61 -14.36 3.81 19.82
N GLU A 62 -15.50 3.28 20.31
CA GLU A 62 -16.60 2.80 19.46
C GLU A 62 -17.20 3.91 18.60
N SER A 63 -17.36 5.11 19.16
CA SER A 63 -17.86 6.27 18.41
C SER A 63 -16.89 6.70 17.29
N GLU A 64 -15.58 6.66 17.56
CA GLU A 64 -14.55 7.00 16.59
C GLU A 64 -14.42 5.93 15.50
N VAL A 65 -14.49 4.65 15.86
CA VAL A 65 -14.53 3.54 14.88
C VAL A 65 -15.75 3.67 13.97
N SER A 66 -16.90 4.07 14.51
CA SER A 66 -18.12 4.32 13.73
C SER A 66 -17.92 5.48 12.74
N ARG A 67 -17.30 6.58 13.19
CA ARG A 67 -16.98 7.75 12.35
C ARG A 67 -16.01 7.40 11.23
N LEU A 68 -14.95 6.66 11.54
CA LEU A 68 -13.97 6.20 10.55
C LEU A 68 -14.59 5.23 9.55
N SER A 69 -15.43 4.31 10.01
CA SER A 69 -16.15 3.37 9.14
C SER A 69 -17.06 4.11 8.16
N GLN A 70 -17.76 5.15 8.60
CA GLN A 70 -18.58 5.99 7.72
C GLN A 70 -17.71 6.68 6.66
N LEU A 71 -16.57 7.24 7.05
CA LEU A 71 -15.65 7.90 6.12
C LEU A 71 -15.10 6.92 5.07
N VAL A 72 -14.76 5.69 5.47
CA VAL A 72 -14.33 4.62 4.56
C VAL A 72 -15.43 4.32 3.54
N CYS A 73 -16.68 4.16 3.98
CA CYS A 73 -17.81 3.95 3.07
C CYS A 73 -17.97 5.09 2.05
N GLU A 74 -17.82 6.34 2.48
CA GLU A 74 -17.89 7.50 1.57
C GLU A 74 -16.77 7.51 0.53
N TYR A 75 -15.56 7.09 0.90
CA TYR A 75 -14.44 6.96 -0.03
C TYR A 75 -14.62 5.78 -0.98
N ASP A 76 -15.12 4.64 -0.49
CA ASP A 76 -15.44 3.48 -1.32
C ASP A 76 -16.51 3.81 -2.36
N ASP A 77 -17.54 4.57 -1.99
CA ASP A 77 -18.57 5.04 -2.93
C ASP A 77 -18.00 5.99 -3.99
N LYS A 78 -17.08 6.88 -3.61
CA LYS A 78 -16.37 7.76 -4.56
C LYS A 78 -15.48 6.97 -5.51
N LEU A 79 -14.73 5.99 -5.00
CA LEU A 79 -13.89 5.10 -5.81
C LEU A 79 -14.74 4.31 -6.81
N ARG A 80 -15.82 3.69 -6.35
CA ARG A 80 -16.77 2.98 -7.21
C ARG A 80 -17.36 3.88 -8.29
N ASN A 81 -17.68 5.14 -7.96
CA ASN A 81 -18.17 6.11 -8.93
C ASN A 81 -17.11 6.43 -10.02
N LEU A 82 -15.85 6.59 -9.63
CA LEU A 82 -14.74 6.81 -10.57
C LEU A 82 -14.50 5.59 -11.45
N GLU A 83 -14.51 4.37 -10.90
CA GLU A 83 -14.41 3.13 -11.65
C GLU A 83 -15.52 3.02 -12.71
N LEU A 84 -16.78 3.28 -12.32
CA LEU A 84 -17.91 3.27 -13.26
C LEU A 84 -17.77 4.31 -14.37
N LYS A 85 -17.26 5.51 -14.07
CA LYS A 85 -16.96 6.53 -15.08
C LYS A 85 -15.87 6.07 -16.05
N MET A 86 -14.81 5.45 -15.52
CA MET A 86 -13.70 4.94 -16.31
C MET A 86 -14.17 3.81 -17.25
N ASP A 87 -14.97 2.87 -16.74
CA ASP A 87 -15.57 1.81 -17.55
C ASP A 87 -16.55 2.36 -18.60
N SER A 88 -17.28 3.44 -18.30
CA SER A 88 -18.17 4.08 -19.28
C SER A 88 -17.42 4.74 -20.44
N GLN A 89 -16.17 5.17 -20.23
CA GLN A 89 -15.34 5.78 -21.26
C GLN A 89 -14.59 4.74 -22.11
N ARG A 90 -14.41 3.52 -21.60
CA ARG A 90 -13.75 2.40 -22.28
C ARG A 90 -14.27 2.13 -23.71
N PRO A 91 -15.59 2.04 -23.97
CA PRO A 91 -16.09 1.81 -25.34
C PRO A 91 -15.77 2.98 -26.28
N LEU A 92 -15.81 4.23 -25.81
CA LEU A 92 -15.48 5.40 -26.64
C LEU A 92 -14.02 5.35 -27.11
N LEU A 93 -13.12 4.91 -26.23
CA LEU A 93 -11.70 4.78 -26.56
C LEU A 93 -11.44 3.63 -27.55
N ILE A 94 -12.16 2.52 -27.42
CA ILE A 94 -12.12 1.41 -28.39
C ILE A 94 -12.59 1.90 -29.76
N ASP A 95 -13.68 2.66 -29.81
CA ASP A 95 -14.20 3.24 -31.05
C ASP A 95 -13.19 4.22 -31.67
N GLN A 96 -12.58 5.10 -30.86
CA GLN A 96 -11.53 6.01 -31.32
C GLN A 96 -10.36 5.25 -31.94
N LEU A 97 -9.88 4.19 -31.29
CA LEU A 97 -8.76 3.41 -31.79
C LEU A 97 -9.11 2.67 -33.10
N ASN A 98 -10.35 2.20 -33.23
CA ASN A 98 -10.86 1.63 -34.48
C ASN A 98 -10.88 2.67 -35.61
N TYR A 99 -11.28 3.92 -35.35
CA TYR A 99 -11.19 5.00 -36.33
C TYR A 99 -9.75 5.37 -36.69
N VAL A 100 -8.85 5.43 -35.71
CA VAL A 100 -7.41 5.65 -35.91
C VAL A 100 -6.84 4.58 -36.85
N SER A 101 -7.12 3.30 -36.60
CA SER A 101 -6.68 2.22 -37.49
C SER A 101 -7.22 2.39 -38.92
N LYS A 102 -8.51 2.70 -39.08
CA LYS A 102 -9.11 2.92 -40.41
C LYS A 102 -8.51 4.10 -41.16
N ILE A 103 -8.25 5.21 -40.48
CA ILE A 103 -7.65 6.41 -41.09
C ILE A 103 -6.21 6.10 -41.50
N HIS A 104 -5.45 5.43 -40.63
CA HIS A 104 -4.10 5.01 -40.92
C HIS A 104 -4.04 4.13 -42.19
N ASP A 105 -4.90 3.11 -42.28
CA ASP A 105 -4.99 2.23 -43.45
C ASP A 105 -5.37 3.00 -44.73
N GLN A 106 -6.27 4.00 -44.63
CA GLN A 106 -6.64 4.84 -45.76
C GLN A 106 -5.46 5.70 -46.24
N ILE A 107 -4.72 6.33 -45.33
CA ILE A 107 -3.57 7.16 -45.69
C ILE A 107 -2.43 6.31 -46.24
N ASP A 108 -2.18 5.12 -45.70
CA ASP A 108 -1.18 4.20 -46.24
C ASP A 108 -1.53 3.78 -47.68
N ASN A 109 -2.81 3.50 -47.96
CA ASN A 109 -3.28 3.23 -49.32
C ASN A 109 -3.07 4.44 -50.25
N VAL A 110 -3.35 5.66 -49.81
CA VAL A 110 -3.09 6.89 -50.59
C VAL A 110 -1.59 7.07 -50.84
N THR A 111 -0.76 6.80 -49.83
CA THR A 111 0.70 6.85 -49.93
C THR A 111 1.21 5.89 -51.00
N LYS A 112 0.69 4.65 -51.03
CA LYS A 112 1.00 3.63 -52.04
C LYS A 112 0.61 4.07 -53.46
N VAL A 113 -0.50 4.79 -53.63
CA VAL A 113 -0.93 5.32 -54.93
C VAL A 113 -0.01 6.45 -55.43
N ILE A 114 0.41 7.34 -54.53
CA ILE A 114 1.27 8.48 -54.88
C ILE A 114 2.72 8.04 -55.13
N ASP A 115 3.21 7.09 -54.34
CA ASP A 115 4.59 6.60 -54.40
C ASP A 115 4.70 5.25 -55.13
N ALA A 116 3.99 5.11 -56.25
CA ALA A 116 4.01 3.90 -57.08
C ALA A 116 5.41 3.53 -57.61
N ASN A 117 6.40 4.41 -57.46
CA ASN A 117 7.77 4.24 -57.96
C ASN A 117 8.75 3.67 -56.91
N LYS A 118 8.35 3.50 -55.64
CA LYS A 118 9.19 2.88 -54.59
C LYS A 118 8.39 1.86 -53.77
N LEU A 119 8.20 0.69 -54.35
CA LEU A 119 7.45 -0.43 -53.74
C LEU A 119 8.16 -1.09 -52.54
N GLU A 120 9.38 -0.67 -52.17
CA GLU A 120 10.28 -1.46 -51.30
C GLU A 120 10.44 -0.95 -49.85
N GLN A 121 9.68 0.05 -49.37
CA GLN A 121 9.90 0.59 -48.02
C GLN A 121 8.74 0.48 -47.03
N SER A 122 7.58 -0.08 -47.40
CA SER A 122 6.41 -0.15 -46.50
C SER A 122 6.11 -1.57 -46.01
N GLU A 123 7.08 -2.18 -45.33
CA GLU A 123 6.88 -3.38 -44.50
C GLU A 123 6.38 -3.04 -43.08
N LEU A 124 6.06 -1.76 -42.80
CA LEU A 124 5.61 -1.30 -41.47
C LEU A 124 4.09 -1.37 -41.28
N SER A 125 3.33 -1.84 -42.26
CA SER A 125 1.87 -1.82 -42.24
C SER A 125 1.28 -3.14 -41.73
N GLU A 126 1.55 -3.49 -40.48
CA GLU A 126 0.71 -4.42 -39.73
C GLU A 126 0.21 -3.69 -38.48
N SER A 127 -1.12 -3.54 -38.39
CA SER A 127 -1.83 -2.64 -37.49
C SER A 127 -1.33 -2.69 -36.04
N LEU A 128 -0.52 -1.70 -35.66
CA LEU A 128 0.06 -1.59 -34.30
C LEU A 128 -0.95 -1.11 -33.25
N PHE A 129 -2.10 -0.57 -33.69
CA PHE A 129 -3.06 0.15 -32.85
C PHE A 129 -4.32 -0.68 -32.59
N LEU A 130 -4.15 -1.90 -32.05
CA LEU A 130 -5.27 -2.77 -31.73
C LEU A 130 -5.85 -2.45 -30.35
N PRO A 131 -7.19 -2.46 -30.18
CA PRO A 131 -7.82 -2.26 -28.88
C PRO A 131 -7.48 -3.39 -27.92
N GLN A 132 -6.72 -3.08 -26.87
CA GLN A 132 -6.46 -3.98 -25.76
C GLN A 132 -7.68 -3.95 -24.83
N LYS A 133 -8.40 -5.06 -24.68
CA LYS A 133 -9.68 -5.07 -23.94
C LYS A 133 -9.54 -4.70 -22.46
N THR A 134 -8.34 -4.84 -21.88
CA THR A 134 -8.12 -4.82 -20.42
C THR A 134 -7.39 -3.60 -19.86
N ASP A 135 -6.57 -2.88 -20.62
CA ASP A 135 -5.85 -1.71 -20.09
C ASP A 135 -6.29 -0.42 -20.79
N MET A 136 -6.93 0.47 -20.03
CA MET A 136 -7.39 1.77 -20.54
C MET A 136 -6.23 2.72 -20.78
N GLU A 137 -5.18 2.64 -19.97
CA GLU A 137 -4.00 3.50 -20.10
C GLU A 137 -3.21 3.13 -21.36
N GLU A 138 -3.01 1.83 -21.60
CA GLU A 138 -2.42 1.31 -22.83
C GLU A 138 -3.25 1.68 -24.07
N ASN A 139 -4.58 1.63 -24.01
CA ASN A 139 -5.43 2.09 -25.11
C ASN A 139 -5.31 3.60 -25.37
N ILE A 140 -5.15 4.44 -24.34
CA ILE A 140 -4.92 5.89 -24.51
C ILE A 140 -3.56 6.10 -25.18
N ARG A 141 -2.51 5.42 -24.73
CA ARG A 141 -1.18 5.47 -25.34
C ARG A 141 -1.18 5.01 -26.79
N ALA A 142 -1.85 3.89 -27.09
CA ALA A 142 -1.98 3.37 -28.45
C ALA A 142 -2.74 4.35 -29.36
N SER A 143 -3.81 4.96 -28.85
CA SER A 143 -4.57 5.98 -29.59
C SER A 143 -3.73 7.22 -29.90
N LEU A 144 -2.95 7.70 -28.92
CA LEU A 144 -2.04 8.84 -29.11
C LEU A 144 -0.97 8.52 -30.16
N ALA A 145 -0.28 7.40 -30.03
CA ALA A 145 0.75 6.97 -30.99
C ALA A 145 0.17 6.78 -32.41
N GLY A 146 -1.06 6.26 -32.52
CA GLY A 146 -1.75 6.14 -33.80
C GLY A 146 -2.11 7.48 -34.41
N MET A 147 -2.53 8.44 -33.60
CA MET A 147 -2.81 9.81 -34.06
C MET A 147 -1.53 10.53 -34.53
N GLU A 148 -0.42 10.35 -33.82
CA GLU A 148 0.89 10.87 -34.22
C GLU A 148 1.36 10.27 -35.55
N SER A 149 1.21 8.95 -35.72
CA SER A 149 1.51 8.26 -36.99
C SER A 149 0.66 8.80 -38.14
N ILE A 150 -0.65 8.98 -37.92
CA ILE A 150 -1.57 9.56 -38.92
C ILE A 150 -1.11 10.97 -39.32
N TYR A 151 -0.73 11.81 -38.36
CA TYR A 151 -0.25 13.17 -38.63
C TYR A 151 1.01 13.14 -39.51
N GLU A 152 1.98 12.30 -39.17
CA GLU A 152 3.23 12.16 -39.92
C GLU A 152 3.01 11.62 -41.34
N LEU A 153 2.20 10.57 -41.48
CA LEU A 153 1.83 10.03 -42.79
C LEU A 153 1.08 11.05 -43.64
N THR A 154 0.16 11.80 -43.05
CA THR A 154 -0.58 12.87 -43.76
C THR A 154 0.36 13.96 -44.24
N ARG A 155 1.34 14.36 -43.42
CA ARG A 155 2.37 15.34 -43.80
C ARG A 155 3.17 14.84 -45.02
N ILE A 156 3.65 13.59 -44.97
CA ILE A 156 4.41 12.97 -46.06
C ILE A 156 3.56 12.90 -47.34
N VAL A 157 2.30 12.48 -47.23
CA VAL A 157 1.36 12.42 -48.36
C VAL A 157 1.14 13.80 -48.97
N ALA A 158 0.96 14.84 -48.16
CA ALA A 158 0.76 16.21 -48.62
C ALA A 158 1.99 16.73 -49.37
N GLU A 159 3.20 16.47 -48.86
CA GLU A 159 4.45 16.82 -49.52
C GLU A 159 4.61 16.09 -50.86
N LYS A 160 4.47 14.76 -50.88
CA LYS A 160 4.58 13.98 -52.13
C LYS A 160 3.53 14.36 -53.17
N THR A 161 2.30 14.65 -52.73
CA THR A 161 1.23 15.10 -53.64
C THR A 161 1.59 16.45 -54.26
N ARG A 162 2.16 17.37 -53.47
CA ARG A 162 2.62 18.67 -53.97
C ARG A 162 3.71 18.48 -55.02
N ASP A 163 4.71 17.66 -54.74
CA ASP A 163 5.82 17.37 -55.67
C ASP A 163 5.31 16.77 -56.98
N LEU A 164 4.37 15.80 -56.91
CA LEU A 164 3.75 15.18 -58.07
C LEU A 164 2.95 16.20 -58.90
N VAL A 165 2.18 17.08 -58.25
CA VAL A 165 1.42 18.13 -58.94
C VAL A 165 2.36 19.14 -59.62
N GLU A 166 3.45 19.52 -58.95
CA GLU A 166 4.47 20.40 -59.54
C GLU A 166 5.17 19.76 -60.75
N GLU A 167 5.51 18.47 -60.68
CA GLU A 167 6.03 17.71 -61.82
C GLU A 167 5.04 17.70 -62.99
N ARG A 168 3.79 17.30 -62.76
CA ARG A 168 2.75 17.31 -63.80
C ARG A 168 2.51 18.69 -64.37
N SER A 169 2.57 19.74 -63.55
CA SER A 169 2.43 21.12 -64.04
C SER A 169 3.56 21.51 -65.00
N ARG A 170 4.79 21.06 -64.74
CA ARG A 170 5.95 21.28 -65.61
C ARG A 170 5.78 20.51 -66.93
N GLU A 171 5.35 19.26 -66.87
CA GLU A 171 5.05 18.46 -68.07
C GLU A 171 3.94 19.11 -68.93
N VAL A 172 2.84 19.55 -68.31
CA VAL A 172 1.73 20.22 -69.01
C VAL A 172 2.20 21.51 -69.66
N LYS A 173 3.03 22.32 -68.98
CA LYS A 173 3.64 23.52 -69.59
C LYS A 173 4.49 23.16 -70.81
N GLY A 174 5.35 22.15 -70.70
CA GLY A 174 6.17 21.68 -71.82
C GLY A 174 5.33 21.17 -73.00
N LEU A 175 4.28 20.39 -72.75
CA LEU A 175 3.34 19.95 -73.77
C LEU A 175 2.60 21.13 -74.40
N ASN A 176 2.12 22.09 -73.61
CA ASN A 176 1.45 23.28 -74.12
C ASN A 176 2.36 24.13 -75.04
N GLU A 177 3.66 24.25 -74.70
CA GLU A 177 4.65 24.89 -75.56
C GLU A 177 4.89 24.12 -76.87
N THR A 178 4.90 22.78 -76.83
CA THR A 178 4.98 21.96 -78.06
C THR A 178 3.76 22.12 -78.95
N VAL A 179 2.55 22.11 -78.36
CA VAL A 179 1.29 22.34 -79.08
C VAL A 179 1.28 23.75 -79.69
N SER A 180 1.68 24.76 -78.92
CA SER A 180 1.77 26.15 -79.40
C SER A 180 2.73 26.29 -80.59
N ARG A 181 3.87 25.57 -80.58
CA ARG A 181 4.78 25.51 -81.73
C ARG A 181 4.13 24.87 -82.95
N LEU A 182 3.50 23.70 -82.77
CA LEU A 182 2.82 22.99 -83.87
C LEU A 182 1.66 23.79 -84.48
N VAL A 183 0.92 24.55 -83.66
CA VAL A 183 -0.14 25.45 -84.15
C VAL A 183 0.45 26.56 -85.03
N LYS A 184 1.54 27.21 -84.60
CA LYS A 184 2.23 28.22 -85.40
C LYS A 184 2.78 27.65 -86.72
N GLU A 185 3.36 26.46 -86.69
CA GLU A 185 3.82 25.76 -87.89
C GLU A 185 2.66 25.45 -88.85
N LYS A 186 1.53 24.96 -88.33
CA LYS A 186 0.30 24.74 -89.11
C LYS A 186 -0.19 26.04 -89.76
N GLU A 187 -0.23 27.15 -89.02
CA GLU A 187 -0.63 28.45 -89.55
C GLU A 187 0.32 28.95 -90.65
N HIS A 188 1.63 28.78 -90.44
CA HIS A 188 2.65 29.12 -91.44
C HIS A 188 2.46 28.30 -92.72
N ILE A 189 2.34 26.97 -92.60
CA ILE A 189 2.04 26.07 -93.74
C ILE A 189 0.72 26.49 -94.41
N GLY A 190 -0.31 26.81 -93.64
CA GLY A 190 -1.60 27.29 -94.15
C GLY A 190 -1.47 28.60 -94.94
N SER A 191 -0.63 29.53 -94.50
CA SER A 191 -0.34 30.77 -95.24
C SER A 191 0.46 30.52 -96.53
N LEU A 192 1.40 29.59 -96.51
CA LEU A 192 2.15 29.16 -97.70
C LEU A 192 1.23 28.48 -98.72
N LEU A 193 0.31 27.63 -98.28
CA LEU A 193 -0.69 27.00 -99.15
C LEU A 193 -1.67 28.03 -99.73
N ARG A 194 -2.17 28.96 -98.92
CA ARG A 194 -3.04 30.04 -99.41
C ARG A 194 -2.33 30.97 -100.41
N SER A 195 -1.07 31.33 -100.15
CA SER A 195 -0.29 32.18 -101.06
C SER A 195 0.08 31.47 -102.36
N THR A 196 0.41 30.18 -102.32
CA THR A 196 0.65 29.37 -103.52
C THR A 196 -0.62 29.13 -104.33
N LEU A 197 -1.76 28.89 -103.69
CA LEU A 197 -3.07 28.79 -104.35
C LEU A 197 -3.50 30.13 -104.96
N SER A 198 -3.33 31.24 -104.23
CA SER A 198 -3.65 32.59 -104.72
C SER A 198 -2.78 32.98 -105.93
N ARG A 199 -1.47 32.70 -105.88
CA ARG A 199 -0.54 32.93 -107.00
C ARG A 199 -0.87 32.03 -108.21
N ARG A 200 -1.32 30.79 -107.99
CA ARG A 200 -1.81 29.90 -109.05
C ARG A 200 -3.10 30.45 -109.69
N MET A 201 -3.99 31.02 -108.88
CA MET A 201 -5.25 31.60 -109.35
C MET A 201 -5.06 32.94 -110.08
N SER A 202 -4.01 33.70 -109.77
CA SER A 202 -3.69 34.96 -110.47
C SER A 202 -2.87 34.76 -111.76
N THR A 203 -2.19 33.63 -111.95
CA THR A 203 -1.28 33.41 -113.09
C THR A 203 -1.87 32.59 -114.24
N ASN A 204 -3.04 32.00 -114.06
CA ASN A 204 -3.78 31.36 -115.14
C ASN A 204 -5.26 31.54 -114.82
N LEU A 205 -6.05 32.10 -115.74
CA LEU A 205 -7.52 31.96 -115.92
C LEU A 205 -8.17 33.25 -116.51
N SER A 206 -7.59 33.81 -117.58
CA SER A 206 -8.39 34.66 -118.50
C SER A 206 -8.70 33.96 -119.83
N SER A 207 -7.98 32.92 -120.24
CA SER A 207 -8.26 32.24 -121.53
C SER A 207 -8.34 30.70 -121.50
N LYS A 208 -8.02 30.03 -120.37
CA LYS A 208 -8.05 28.54 -120.26
C LYS A 208 -9.21 27.98 -119.42
N THR A 209 -9.94 28.86 -118.75
CA THR A 209 -11.06 28.52 -117.85
C THR A 209 -12.26 27.93 -118.60
N ASN A 210 -12.61 28.52 -119.75
CA ASN A 210 -13.74 28.08 -120.56
C ASN A 210 -13.53 26.70 -121.20
N GLU A 211 -12.28 26.31 -121.46
CA GLU A 211 -11.97 24.97 -122.00
C GLU A 211 -12.06 23.89 -120.93
N LEU A 212 -11.68 24.21 -119.68
CA LEU A 212 -11.67 23.25 -118.58
C LEU A 212 -13.09 22.96 -118.07
N PHE A 213 -13.98 23.95 -118.07
CA PHE A 213 -15.41 23.74 -117.82
C PHE A 213 -16.06 22.88 -118.91
N ARG A 214 -15.69 23.06 -120.19
CA ARG A 214 -16.21 22.24 -121.31
C ARG A 214 -15.70 20.78 -121.25
N VAL A 215 -14.47 20.56 -120.78
CA VAL A 215 -13.91 19.21 -120.58
C VAL A 215 -14.52 18.52 -119.35
N ALA A 216 -14.77 19.26 -118.27
CA ALA A 216 -15.49 18.73 -117.11
C ALA A 216 -16.95 18.41 -117.42
N GLU A 217 -17.65 19.26 -118.18
CA GLU A 217 -19.03 19.03 -118.64
C GLU A 217 -19.14 17.79 -119.55
N ASN A 218 -18.17 17.60 -120.47
CA ASN A 218 -18.11 16.38 -121.29
C ASN A 218 -17.77 15.13 -120.45
N GLY A 219 -16.92 15.24 -119.44
CA GLY A 219 -16.58 14.14 -118.54
C GLY A 219 -17.73 13.73 -117.62
N LEU A 220 -18.51 14.68 -117.09
CA LEU A 220 -19.71 14.39 -116.30
C LEU A 220 -20.84 13.78 -117.15
N ARG A 221 -20.97 14.20 -118.41
CA ARG A 221 -21.92 13.59 -119.36
C ARG A 221 -21.56 12.13 -119.69
N GLU A 222 -20.28 11.78 -119.72
CA GLU A 222 -19.79 10.40 -119.89
C GLU A 222 -20.12 9.49 -118.70
N VAL A 223 -20.30 10.04 -117.49
CA VAL A 223 -20.71 9.30 -116.28
C VAL A 223 -22.23 9.44 -116.02
N GLY A 224 -22.98 10.02 -116.95
CA GLY A 224 -24.46 10.07 -116.93
C GLY A 224 -25.08 11.19 -116.09
N ILE A 225 -24.32 12.22 -115.73
CA ILE A 225 -24.81 13.37 -114.94
C ILE A 225 -24.83 14.62 -115.83
N ASP A 226 -26.03 15.10 -116.17
CA ASP A 226 -26.24 16.30 -116.97
C ASP A 226 -26.31 17.53 -116.05
N PHE A 227 -25.24 18.30 -115.98
CA PHE A 227 -25.19 19.55 -115.20
C PHE A 227 -24.49 20.67 -115.97
N THR A 228 -25.26 21.69 -116.34
CA THR A 228 -24.81 22.89 -117.06
C THR A 228 -24.53 24.04 -116.10
N PHE A 229 -23.31 24.61 -116.13
CA PHE A 229 -22.96 25.79 -115.35
C PHE A 229 -23.50 27.07 -116.00
N SER A 230 -24.57 27.66 -115.44
CA SER A 230 -25.10 28.95 -115.88
C SER A 230 -24.29 30.11 -115.27
N ASN A 231 -23.63 30.89 -116.14
CA ASN A 231 -22.88 32.10 -115.80
C ASN A 231 -23.79 33.27 -115.39
N HIS A 232 -23.67 33.76 -114.16
CA HIS A 232 -24.13 35.10 -113.78
C HIS A 232 -22.99 35.88 -113.12
N LEU A 233 -22.15 36.49 -113.97
CA LEU A 233 -21.21 37.53 -113.59
C LEU A 233 -21.65 38.82 -114.28
N GLY A 234 -22.23 39.74 -113.51
CA GLY A 234 -22.62 41.08 -113.94
C GLY A 234 -21.62 42.11 -113.43
N ASP A 235 -20.71 42.50 -114.32
CA ASP A 235 -19.85 43.69 -114.24
C ASP A 235 -20.70 44.97 -114.21
N GLY A 236 -20.23 45.98 -113.48
CA GLY A 236 -20.99 47.21 -113.18
C GLY A 236 -20.08 48.37 -112.78
N LYS A 237 -19.34 48.89 -113.75
CA LYS A 237 -18.66 50.20 -113.68
C LYS A 237 -19.68 51.35 -113.89
N VAL A 238 -19.64 52.34 -112.98
CA VAL A 238 -19.53 53.82 -113.22
C VAL A 238 -20.77 54.47 -113.89
N PRO A 239 -21.30 55.65 -113.44
CA PRO A 239 -20.53 56.89 -113.52
C PRO A 239 -20.78 58.02 -112.50
N ALA A 240 -19.82 58.94 -112.54
CA ALA A 240 -19.76 60.26 -111.95
C ALA A 240 -20.97 61.15 -112.31
N SER A 241 -21.20 62.20 -111.51
CA SER A 241 -20.96 63.59 -111.94
C SER A 241 -21.71 64.62 -111.07
N ILE A 242 -21.04 65.75 -110.85
CA ILE A 242 -21.52 67.16 -110.86
C ILE A 242 -21.20 67.94 -109.57
N ASN A 243 -20.32 68.93 -109.78
CA ASN A 243 -19.95 70.04 -108.90
C ASN A 243 -21.16 70.92 -108.49
N LYS A 244 -21.17 71.44 -107.26
CA LYS A 244 -21.26 72.89 -106.97
C LYS A 244 -21.33 73.21 -105.47
N THR A 245 -20.29 73.89 -105.00
CA THR A 245 -20.31 75.18 -104.29
C THR A 245 -21.48 75.51 -103.35
N GLY A 246 -21.15 75.81 -102.08
CA GLY A 246 -21.95 76.67 -101.20
C GLY A 246 -22.04 76.18 -99.75
N ALA A 247 -21.19 76.71 -98.87
CA ALA A 247 -21.43 76.74 -97.42
C ALA A 247 -22.62 77.68 -97.09
N PRO A 248 -23.02 77.91 -95.83
CA PRO A 248 -22.77 77.19 -94.55
C PRO A 248 -24.08 76.96 -93.74
N GLU A 249 -24.30 75.79 -93.13
CA GLU A 249 -25.36 75.58 -92.12
C GLU A 249 -25.16 74.23 -91.39
N THR A 250 -23.97 74.00 -90.84
CA THR A 250 -23.62 72.74 -90.13
C THR A 250 -22.88 72.93 -88.80
N GLU A 251 -22.52 74.16 -88.43
CA GLU A 251 -21.85 74.41 -87.14
C GLU A 251 -22.81 74.22 -85.95
N GLU A 252 -24.10 74.53 -86.08
CA GLU A 252 -25.07 74.34 -84.97
C GLU A 252 -25.36 72.86 -84.67
N ASP A 253 -25.43 72.00 -85.70
CA ASP A 253 -25.62 70.55 -85.54
C ASP A 253 -24.36 69.84 -84.98
N GLU A 254 -23.17 70.32 -85.34
CA GLU A 254 -21.89 69.83 -84.78
C GLU A 254 -21.71 70.26 -83.31
N ILE A 255 -22.14 71.48 -82.96
CA ILE A 255 -22.13 71.96 -81.57
C ILE A 255 -23.17 71.19 -80.73
N TYR A 256 -24.36 70.91 -81.26
CA TYR A 256 -25.38 70.13 -80.56
C TYR A 256 -24.98 68.66 -80.37
N THR A 257 -24.32 68.04 -81.35
CA THR A 257 -23.80 66.68 -81.22
C THR A 257 -22.62 66.60 -80.25
N LEU A 258 -21.71 67.58 -80.26
CA LEU A 258 -20.63 67.67 -79.27
C LEU A 258 -21.16 67.93 -77.85
N ALA A 259 -22.16 68.80 -77.70
CA ALA A 259 -22.81 69.07 -76.42
C ALA A 259 -23.53 67.82 -75.89
N GLY A 260 -24.21 67.06 -76.75
CA GLY A 260 -24.84 65.79 -76.39
C GLY A 260 -23.83 64.70 -75.97
N ALA A 261 -22.68 64.63 -76.65
CA ALA A 261 -21.59 63.74 -76.27
C ALA A 261 -20.96 64.15 -74.91
N LEU A 262 -20.74 65.45 -74.69
CA LEU A 262 -20.28 65.99 -73.41
C LEU A 262 -21.28 65.71 -72.28
N GLU A 263 -22.57 65.91 -72.52
CA GLU A 263 -23.63 65.61 -71.55
C GLU A 263 -23.69 64.11 -71.23
N SER A 264 -23.50 63.23 -72.23
CA SER A 264 -23.41 61.79 -72.02
C SER A 264 -22.17 61.41 -71.20
N ILE A 265 -21.01 62.02 -71.44
CA ILE A 265 -19.79 61.80 -70.65
C ILE A 265 -19.95 62.31 -69.22
N ILE A 266 -20.59 63.47 -69.03
CA ILE A 266 -20.88 64.02 -67.70
C ILE A 266 -21.86 63.13 -66.94
N LYS A 267 -22.91 62.62 -67.60
CA LYS A 267 -23.84 61.66 -66.98
C LYS A 267 -23.15 60.36 -66.61
N GLN A 268 -22.28 59.85 -67.48
CA GLN A 268 -21.49 58.65 -67.20
C GLN A 268 -20.54 58.85 -66.01
N SER A 269 -19.84 59.98 -65.95
CA SER A 269 -18.95 60.29 -64.82
C SER A 269 -19.72 60.57 -63.52
N GLN A 270 -20.92 61.16 -63.60
CA GLN A 270 -21.80 61.31 -62.44
C GLN A 270 -22.25 59.95 -61.89
N LEU A 271 -22.60 58.99 -62.76
CA LEU A 271 -22.94 57.64 -62.33
C LEU A 271 -21.73 56.94 -61.69
N GLU A 272 -20.54 57.06 -62.28
CA GLU A 272 -19.30 56.52 -61.72
C GLU A 272 -18.96 57.14 -60.35
N ILE A 273 -19.16 58.44 -60.18
CA ILE A 273 -18.99 59.11 -58.88
C ILE A 273 -19.96 58.54 -57.84
N ILE A 274 -21.22 58.29 -58.20
CA ILE A 274 -22.21 57.71 -57.28
C ILE A 274 -21.84 56.26 -56.93
N GLU A 275 -21.41 55.46 -57.90
CA GLU A 275 -20.97 54.08 -57.67
C GLU A 275 -19.74 54.03 -56.75
N LEU A 276 -18.75 54.90 -57.00
CA LEU A 276 -17.59 55.03 -56.13
C LEU A 276 -17.98 55.49 -54.72
N GLN A 277 -18.93 56.43 -54.59
CA GLN A 277 -19.43 56.86 -53.28
C GLN A 277 -20.06 55.70 -52.49
N HIS A 278 -20.92 54.90 -53.12
CA HIS A 278 -21.49 53.71 -52.49
C HIS A 278 -20.41 52.70 -52.08
N SER A 279 -19.41 52.45 -52.95
CA SER A 279 -18.30 51.54 -52.61
C SER A 279 -17.49 52.02 -51.40
N VAL A 280 -17.28 53.33 -51.27
CA VAL A 280 -16.56 53.90 -50.13
C VAL A 280 -17.41 53.83 -48.86
N GLU A 281 -18.73 54.03 -48.96
CA GLU A 281 -19.65 53.86 -47.83
C GLU A 281 -19.72 52.41 -47.36
N GLU A 282 -19.74 51.45 -48.29
CA GLU A 282 -19.68 50.00 -48.00
C GLU A 282 -18.37 49.64 -47.29
N LEU A 283 -17.22 50.06 -47.83
CA LEU A 283 -15.92 49.85 -47.18
C LEU A 283 -15.82 50.51 -45.79
N ARG A 284 -16.45 51.67 -45.58
CA ARG A 284 -16.52 52.30 -44.25
C ARG A 284 -17.36 51.48 -43.29
N ALA A 285 -18.50 50.93 -43.74
CA ALA A 285 -19.33 50.05 -42.93
C ALA A 285 -18.57 48.76 -42.56
N GLU A 286 -17.92 48.11 -43.52
CA GLU A 286 -17.08 46.94 -43.27
C GLU A 286 -15.94 47.24 -42.30
N THR A 287 -15.25 48.38 -42.47
CA THR A 287 -14.19 48.81 -41.55
C THR A 287 -14.73 49.04 -40.12
N SER A 288 -15.93 49.61 -40.00
CA SER A 288 -16.57 49.81 -38.70
C SER A 288 -16.92 48.49 -38.00
N LEU A 289 -17.43 47.50 -38.74
CA LEU A 289 -17.72 46.16 -38.22
C LEU A 289 -16.45 45.41 -37.81
N LEU A 290 -15.39 45.47 -38.63
CA LEU A 290 -14.09 44.90 -38.30
C LEU A 290 -13.51 45.54 -37.03
N LYS A 291 -13.65 46.85 -36.88
CA LYS A 291 -13.22 47.57 -35.68
C LYS A 291 -13.98 47.09 -34.43
N GLU A 292 -15.31 46.95 -34.51
CA GLU A 292 -16.12 46.40 -33.42
C GLU A 292 -15.70 44.97 -33.06
N HIS A 293 -15.39 44.13 -34.04
CA HIS A 293 -14.92 42.77 -33.80
C HIS A 293 -13.56 42.75 -33.10
N VAL A 294 -12.61 43.59 -33.52
CA VAL A 294 -11.30 43.73 -32.89
C VAL A 294 -11.44 44.25 -31.45
N GLU A 295 -12.31 45.23 -31.20
CA GLU A 295 -12.58 45.72 -29.85
C GLU A 295 -13.22 44.66 -28.94
N ALA A 296 -14.14 43.84 -29.47
CA ALA A 296 -14.73 42.73 -28.74
C ALA A 296 -13.68 41.65 -28.42
N GLN A 297 -12.83 41.28 -29.39
CA GLN A 297 -11.72 40.36 -29.17
C GLN A 297 -10.72 40.89 -28.14
N ALA A 298 -10.39 42.18 -28.18
CA ALA A 298 -9.49 42.81 -27.20
C ALA A 298 -10.04 42.74 -25.77
N LYS A 299 -11.34 42.97 -25.59
CA LYS A 299 -12.02 42.83 -24.29
C LYS A 299 -11.98 41.38 -23.81
N GLU A 300 -12.27 40.42 -24.68
CA GLU A 300 -12.22 39.00 -24.33
C GLU A 300 -10.80 38.55 -23.95
N LEU A 301 -9.78 38.99 -24.69
CA LEU A 301 -8.38 38.73 -24.35
C LEU A 301 -8.01 39.33 -23.00
N SER A 302 -8.47 40.55 -22.70
CA SER A 302 -8.23 41.18 -21.40
C SER A 302 -8.88 40.42 -20.24
N HIS A 303 -10.09 39.89 -20.44
CA HIS A 303 -10.78 39.08 -19.45
C HIS A 303 -10.08 37.74 -19.22
N ARG A 304 -9.68 37.06 -20.30
CA ARG A 304 -8.90 35.81 -20.21
C ARG A 304 -7.57 36.01 -19.50
N LYS A 305 -6.90 37.13 -19.76
CA LYS A 305 -5.64 37.48 -19.08
C LYS A 305 -5.85 37.62 -17.57
N GLN A 306 -6.87 38.37 -17.14
CA GLN A 306 -7.20 38.51 -15.72
C GLN A 306 -7.52 37.15 -15.07
N ARG A 307 -8.24 36.29 -15.80
CA ARG A 307 -8.55 34.95 -15.30
C ARG A 307 -7.31 34.07 -15.14
N ILE A 308 -6.34 34.19 -16.04
CA ILE A 308 -5.05 33.50 -15.92
C ILE A 308 -4.29 34.01 -14.69
N GLU A 309 -4.20 35.33 -14.50
CA GLU A 309 -3.55 35.93 -13.32
C GLU A 309 -4.21 35.47 -12.00
N GLU A 310 -5.55 35.37 -11.95
CA GLU A 310 -6.27 34.81 -10.78
C GLU A 310 -5.95 33.33 -10.52
N LEU A 311 -5.74 32.54 -11.57
CA LEU A 311 -5.43 31.12 -11.45
C LEU A 311 -3.98 30.91 -11.01
N GLU A 312 -3.04 31.69 -11.55
CA GLU A 312 -1.63 31.68 -11.13
C GLU A 312 -1.49 32.04 -9.63
N GLU A 313 -2.24 33.03 -9.16
CA GLU A 313 -2.24 33.39 -7.74
C GLU A 313 -2.82 32.28 -6.85
N LYS A 314 -3.90 31.62 -7.30
CA LYS A 314 -4.47 30.48 -6.57
C LYS A 314 -3.52 29.29 -6.54
N GLU A 315 -2.80 29.04 -7.63
CA GLU A 315 -1.76 28.01 -7.69
C GLU A 315 -0.63 28.34 -6.72
N ARG A 316 -0.17 29.59 -6.69
CA ARG A 316 0.87 30.04 -5.74
C ARG A 316 0.44 29.80 -4.29
N VAL A 317 -0.76 30.23 -3.90
CA VAL A 317 -1.28 30.03 -2.54
C VAL A 317 -1.49 28.54 -2.23
N ALA A 318 -1.95 27.75 -3.19
CA ALA A 318 -2.08 26.30 -3.01
C ALA A 318 -0.71 25.63 -2.78
N ASN A 319 0.32 26.03 -3.53
CA ASN A 319 1.68 25.53 -3.37
C ASN A 319 2.24 25.90 -1.99
N GLU A 320 2.10 27.16 -1.55
CA GLU A 320 2.51 27.60 -0.21
C GLU A 320 1.80 26.79 0.90
N ASN A 321 0.50 26.51 0.73
CA ASN A 321 -0.25 25.67 1.67
C ASN A 321 0.23 24.21 1.69
N VAL A 322 0.53 23.62 0.53
CA VAL A 322 1.07 22.26 0.43
C VAL A 322 2.45 22.17 1.07
N GLU A 323 3.31 23.17 0.86
CA GLU A 323 4.62 23.25 1.50
C GLU A 323 4.50 23.33 3.03
N GLY A 324 3.57 24.14 3.55
CA GLY A 324 3.27 24.19 4.98
C GLY A 324 2.82 22.84 5.54
N LEU A 325 1.88 22.17 4.87
CA LEU A 325 1.42 20.84 5.28
C LEU A 325 2.54 19.79 5.21
N MET A 326 3.45 19.87 4.23
CA MET A 326 4.61 18.98 4.16
C MET A 326 5.56 19.17 5.34
N MET A 327 5.77 20.41 5.80
CA MET A 327 6.58 20.67 7.01
C MET A 327 5.90 20.10 8.26
N ASP A 328 4.59 20.30 8.41
CA ASP A 328 3.83 19.76 9.54
C ASP A 328 3.86 18.22 9.55
N ILE A 329 3.71 17.58 8.39
CA ILE A 329 3.84 16.12 8.25
C ILE A 329 5.23 15.66 8.67
N ALA A 330 6.29 16.31 8.20
CA ALA A 330 7.66 15.93 8.55
C ALA A 330 7.91 16.05 10.07
N THR A 331 7.42 17.12 10.71
CA THR A 331 7.54 17.27 12.17
C THR A 331 6.75 16.21 12.94
N ALA A 332 5.53 15.87 12.49
CA ALA A 332 4.73 14.82 13.10
C ALA A 332 5.39 13.44 12.93
N GLU A 333 5.97 13.14 11.77
CA GLU A 333 6.73 11.92 11.52
C GLU A 333 7.94 11.81 12.46
N GLU A 334 8.70 12.89 12.65
CA GLU A 334 9.79 12.92 13.62
C GLU A 334 9.29 12.64 15.05
N GLU A 335 8.18 13.25 15.47
CA GLU A 335 7.61 12.98 16.79
C GLU A 335 7.18 11.52 16.94
N ILE A 336 6.48 10.95 15.95
CA ILE A 336 6.10 9.53 15.94
C ILE A 336 7.33 8.64 16.11
N THR A 337 8.44 8.93 15.41
CA THR A 337 9.67 8.15 15.57
C THR A 337 10.26 8.28 16.98
N ARG A 338 10.25 9.46 17.59
CA ARG A 338 10.72 9.67 18.98
C ARG A 338 9.86 8.88 19.98
N TRP A 339 8.54 8.95 19.87
CA TRP A 339 7.62 8.20 20.73
C TRP A 339 7.78 6.69 20.55
N LYS A 340 7.97 6.23 19.31
CA LYS A 340 8.20 4.81 19.01
C LYS A 340 9.49 4.30 19.66
N VAL A 341 10.58 5.06 19.59
CA VAL A 341 11.86 4.69 20.23
C VAL A 341 11.70 4.66 21.74
N ALA A 342 11.08 5.68 22.35
CA ALA A 342 10.84 5.72 23.79
C ALA A 342 10.01 4.52 24.28
N ALA A 343 8.93 4.18 23.57
CA ALA A 343 8.09 3.03 23.90
C ALA A 343 8.86 1.70 23.77
N GLN A 344 9.75 1.58 22.78
CA GLN A 344 10.57 0.38 22.61
C GLN A 344 11.62 0.24 23.72
N GLU A 345 12.21 1.35 24.16
CA GLU A 345 13.15 1.37 25.30
C GLU A 345 12.43 1.01 26.61
N GLU A 346 11.24 1.55 26.84
CA GLU A 346 10.43 1.21 28.01
C GLU A 346 10.01 -0.27 28.02
N ALA A 347 9.60 -0.82 26.86
CA ALA A 347 9.30 -2.25 26.74
C ALA A 347 10.55 -3.13 26.99
N ALA A 348 11.72 -2.71 26.51
CA ALA A 348 12.98 -3.41 26.76
C ALA A 348 13.37 -3.37 28.25
N ALA A 349 13.19 -2.22 28.91
CA ALA A 349 13.41 -2.08 30.35
C ALA A 349 12.45 -2.95 31.15
N GLY A 350 11.16 -2.97 30.79
CA GLY A 350 10.15 -3.83 31.41
C GLY A 350 10.51 -5.32 31.30
N LYS A 351 10.98 -5.76 30.13
CA LYS A 351 11.45 -7.15 29.92
C LYS A 351 12.68 -7.49 30.76
N ALA A 352 13.62 -6.56 30.93
CA ALA A 352 14.80 -6.78 31.77
C ALA A 352 14.41 -6.96 33.25
N VAL A 353 13.46 -6.15 33.73
CA VAL A 353 12.91 -6.29 35.10
C VAL A 353 12.17 -7.61 35.28
N GLU A 354 11.36 -8.04 34.29
CA GLU A 354 10.70 -9.34 34.32
C GLU A 354 11.72 -10.49 34.43
N GLN A 355 12.81 -10.43 33.66
CA GLN A 355 13.89 -11.43 33.73
C GLN A 355 14.57 -11.45 35.10
N GLU A 356 14.77 -10.30 35.74
CA GLU A 356 15.30 -10.22 37.10
C GLU A 356 14.35 -10.86 38.11
N PHE A 357 13.04 -10.58 38.02
CA PHE A 357 12.05 -11.22 38.89
C PHE A 357 11.97 -12.74 38.68
N LEU A 358 12.05 -13.22 37.45
CA LEU A 358 12.11 -14.65 37.17
C LEU A 358 13.35 -15.30 37.79
N ALA A 359 14.52 -14.64 37.71
CA ALA A 359 15.73 -15.12 38.35
C ALA A 359 15.58 -15.16 39.88
N GLN A 360 15.04 -14.12 40.50
CA GLN A 360 14.77 -14.07 41.94
C GLN A 360 13.78 -15.16 42.37
N LEU A 361 12.69 -15.38 41.62
CA LEU A 361 11.74 -16.45 41.88
C LEU A 361 12.39 -17.83 41.79
N SER A 362 13.25 -18.07 40.80
CA SER A 362 13.97 -19.34 40.67
C SER A 362 14.92 -19.59 41.85
N ALA A 363 15.63 -18.55 42.32
CA ALA A 363 16.50 -18.63 43.49
C ALA A 363 15.70 -18.93 44.76
N LEU A 364 14.59 -18.21 44.99
CA LEU A 364 13.71 -18.46 46.13
C LEU A 364 13.07 -19.85 46.10
N GLN A 365 12.71 -20.35 44.91
CA GLN A 365 12.23 -21.73 44.77
C GLN A 365 13.30 -22.74 45.14
N GLN A 366 14.55 -22.52 44.73
CA GLN A 366 15.66 -23.39 45.10
C GLN A 366 15.90 -23.36 46.62
N GLU A 367 15.99 -22.17 47.23
CA GLU A 367 16.15 -22.02 48.68
C GLU A 367 15.00 -22.69 49.46
N LEU A 368 13.77 -22.60 48.95
CA LEU A 368 12.62 -23.27 49.54
C LEU A 368 12.75 -24.80 49.49
N GLU A 369 13.18 -25.36 48.36
CA GLU A 369 13.39 -26.81 48.24
C GLU A 369 14.56 -27.29 49.12
N GLU A 370 15.64 -26.51 49.22
CA GLU A 370 16.76 -26.79 50.15
C GLU A 370 16.30 -26.77 51.61
N ALA A 371 15.51 -25.77 52.00
CA ALA A 371 14.95 -25.68 53.35
C ALA A 371 13.99 -26.85 53.65
N LYS A 372 13.13 -27.24 52.69
CA LYS A 372 12.26 -28.42 52.85
C LYS A 372 13.08 -29.69 53.05
N GLN A 373 14.14 -29.87 52.28
CA GLN A 373 15.01 -31.04 52.42
C GLN A 373 15.71 -31.06 53.79
N ALA A 374 16.20 -29.90 54.26
CA ALA A 374 16.79 -29.77 55.59
C ALA A 374 15.78 -30.08 56.72
N VAL A 375 14.53 -29.65 56.58
CA VAL A 375 13.44 -29.98 57.52
C VAL A 375 13.21 -31.49 57.56
N ILE A 376 13.04 -32.13 56.41
CA ILE A 376 12.85 -33.59 56.30
C ILE A 376 14.01 -34.35 56.97
N ASP A 377 15.25 -33.90 56.79
CA ASP A 377 16.41 -34.56 57.39
C ASP A 377 16.50 -34.30 58.91
N SER A 378 16.03 -33.15 59.38
CA SER A 378 15.89 -32.88 60.82
C SER A 378 14.78 -33.70 61.47
N GLU A 379 13.66 -33.91 60.78
CA GLU A 379 12.56 -34.78 61.22
C GLU A 379 13.04 -36.23 61.35
N LYS A 380 13.77 -36.77 60.37
CA LYS A 380 14.39 -38.11 60.47
C LYS A 380 15.35 -38.23 61.66
N LYS A 381 16.13 -37.17 61.95
CA LYS A 381 17.02 -37.15 63.13
C LYS A 381 16.22 -37.13 64.43
N LEU A 382 15.10 -36.40 64.44
CA LEU A 382 14.20 -36.32 65.58
C LEU A 382 13.56 -37.69 65.84
N THR A 383 12.99 -38.34 64.82
CA THR A 383 12.38 -39.67 64.97
C THR A 383 13.38 -40.72 65.43
N PHE A 384 14.63 -40.70 64.91
CA PHE A 384 15.70 -41.57 65.41
C PHE A 384 16.00 -41.31 66.89
N LYS A 385 16.06 -40.04 67.33
CA LYS A 385 16.23 -39.68 68.74
C LYS A 385 15.05 -40.13 69.61
N GLU A 386 13.82 -40.03 69.11
CA GLU A 386 12.63 -40.54 69.80
C GLU A 386 12.66 -42.06 69.94
N GLU A 387 13.03 -42.79 68.90
CA GLU A 387 13.17 -44.25 68.93
C GLU A 387 14.27 -44.70 69.91
N THR A 388 15.42 -44.02 69.90
CA THR A 388 16.50 -44.31 70.85
C THR A 388 16.10 -43.99 72.30
N ALA A 389 15.38 -42.91 72.53
CA ALA A 389 14.83 -42.58 73.86
C ALA A 389 13.79 -43.62 74.31
N ALA A 390 12.90 -44.06 73.41
CA ALA A 390 11.93 -45.12 73.70
C ALA A 390 12.61 -46.45 74.04
N ALA A 391 13.67 -46.82 73.31
CA ALA A 391 14.48 -48.01 73.59
C ALA A 391 15.19 -47.92 74.95
N ALA A 392 15.76 -46.74 75.28
CA ALA A 392 16.40 -46.51 76.57
C ALA A 392 15.40 -46.57 77.75
N MET A 393 14.20 -46.01 77.57
CA MET A 393 13.12 -46.13 78.55
C MET A 393 12.69 -47.59 78.75
N ALA A 394 12.49 -48.35 77.67
CA ALA A 394 12.14 -49.77 77.75
C ALA A 394 13.24 -50.60 78.43
N ALA A 395 14.52 -50.30 78.16
CA ALA A 395 15.66 -50.95 78.80
C ALA A 395 15.72 -50.62 80.30
N ARG A 396 15.47 -49.37 80.69
CA ARG A 396 15.37 -48.96 82.09
C ARG A 396 14.22 -49.67 82.81
N ASP A 397 13.04 -49.72 82.21
CA ASP A 397 11.87 -50.41 82.79
C ASP A 397 12.15 -51.91 82.97
N ALA A 398 12.84 -52.55 82.03
CA ALA A 398 13.28 -53.94 82.15
C ALA A 398 14.31 -54.13 83.29
N ALA A 399 15.26 -53.20 83.42
CA ALA A 399 16.24 -53.20 84.51
C ALA A 399 15.58 -53.00 85.88
N GLU A 400 14.63 -52.06 86.01
CA GLU A 400 13.85 -51.84 87.24
C GLU A 400 13.04 -53.09 87.62
N LYS A 401 12.39 -53.75 86.65
CA LYS A 401 11.70 -55.03 86.88
C LYS A 401 12.66 -56.12 87.37
N SER A 402 13.84 -56.23 86.76
CA SER A 402 14.87 -57.18 87.17
C SER A 402 15.38 -56.89 88.59
N LEU A 403 15.61 -55.61 88.93
CA LEU A 403 16.01 -55.18 90.27
C LEU A 403 14.94 -55.55 91.31
N ARG A 404 13.67 -55.24 91.07
CA ARG A 404 12.57 -55.61 91.98
C ARG A 404 12.47 -57.12 92.21
N LEU A 405 12.70 -57.92 91.17
CA LEU A 405 12.75 -59.39 91.31
C LEU A 405 13.96 -59.84 92.14
N ALA A 406 15.13 -59.21 91.98
CA ALA A 406 16.31 -59.48 92.77
C ALA A 406 16.10 -59.09 94.25
N ASP A 407 15.52 -57.92 94.53
CA ASP A 407 15.20 -57.46 95.88
C ASP A 407 14.21 -58.40 96.58
N LEU A 408 13.20 -58.89 95.86
CA LEU A 408 12.22 -59.85 96.39
C LEU A 408 12.83 -61.24 96.63
N ARG A 409 13.79 -61.67 95.81
CA ARG A 409 14.58 -62.88 96.09
C ARG A 409 15.49 -62.68 97.30
N ALA A 410 16.14 -61.52 97.40
CA ALA A 410 17.01 -61.17 98.52
C ALA A 410 16.24 -61.10 99.84
N SER A 411 15.04 -60.52 99.86
CA SER A 411 14.19 -60.50 101.06
C SER A 411 13.81 -61.92 101.50
N ARG A 412 13.37 -62.79 100.58
CA ARG A 412 13.08 -64.20 100.89
C ARG A 412 14.29 -64.95 101.43
N LEU A 413 15.48 -64.70 100.86
CA LEU A 413 16.72 -65.29 101.36
C LEU A 413 17.07 -64.77 102.75
N ARG A 414 16.86 -63.48 103.02
CA ARG A 414 17.02 -62.91 104.38
C ARG A 414 16.05 -63.57 105.37
N ASP A 415 14.76 -63.63 105.05
CA ASP A 415 13.76 -64.29 105.91
C ASP A 415 14.16 -65.74 106.22
N ARG A 416 14.67 -66.48 105.22
CA ARG A 416 15.14 -67.85 105.41
C ARG A 416 16.40 -67.94 106.27
N VAL A 417 17.32 -66.98 106.12
CA VAL A 417 18.53 -66.89 106.97
C VAL A 417 18.13 -66.57 108.40
N GLU A 418 17.21 -65.62 108.62
CA GLU A 418 16.67 -65.28 109.94
C GLU A 418 15.99 -66.50 110.59
N GLU A 419 15.15 -67.24 109.84
CA GLU A 419 14.53 -68.48 110.32
C GLU A 419 15.59 -69.54 110.72
N LEU A 420 16.61 -69.76 109.88
CA LEU A 420 17.71 -70.68 110.19
C LEU A 420 18.52 -70.21 111.42
N THR A 421 18.67 -68.89 111.60
CA THR A 421 19.35 -68.30 112.76
C THR A 421 18.52 -68.52 114.02
N HIS A 422 17.20 -68.30 113.97
CA HIS A 422 16.30 -68.59 115.09
C HIS A 422 16.28 -70.09 115.42
N GLN A 423 16.30 -70.97 114.41
CA GLN A 423 16.43 -72.42 114.63
C GLN A 423 17.76 -72.80 115.30
N LEU A 424 18.86 -72.14 114.94
CA LEU A 424 20.15 -72.31 115.62
C LEU A 424 20.10 -71.84 117.07
N GLU A 425 19.51 -70.67 117.35
CA GLU A 425 19.32 -70.14 118.70
C GLU A 425 18.39 -71.03 119.55
N GLU A 426 17.33 -71.61 118.97
CA GLU A 426 16.46 -72.58 119.62
C GLU A 426 17.19 -73.90 119.92
N LEU A 427 18.03 -74.39 119.01
CA LEU A 427 18.86 -75.57 119.24
C LEU A 427 19.89 -75.31 120.33
N ASP A 428 20.53 -74.13 120.35
CA ASP A 428 21.48 -73.73 121.38
C ASP A 428 20.78 -73.57 122.75
N THR A 429 19.61 -72.93 122.82
CA THR A 429 18.83 -72.80 124.06
C THR A 429 18.23 -74.14 124.54
N ARG A 430 17.89 -75.05 123.62
CA ARG A 430 17.44 -76.42 123.94
C ARG A 430 18.60 -77.33 124.37
N GLU A 431 19.79 -77.14 123.82
CA GLU A 431 21.03 -77.78 124.27
C GLU A 431 21.43 -77.25 125.67
N ASN A 432 21.29 -75.95 125.90
CA ASN A 432 21.54 -75.30 127.19
C ASN A 432 20.49 -75.63 128.26
N SER A 433 19.25 -75.99 127.89
CA SER A 433 18.20 -76.41 128.85
C SER A 433 18.15 -77.92 129.12
N ARG A 434 18.81 -78.77 128.32
CA ARG A 434 18.87 -80.24 128.54
C ARG A 434 20.23 -80.76 129.00
N ARG A 435 21.23 -79.90 129.20
CA ARG A 435 22.56 -80.33 129.64
C ARG A 435 23.13 -79.45 130.75
N GLY A 436 22.54 -79.59 131.94
CA GLY A 436 23.32 -79.46 133.17
C GLY A 436 24.36 -80.57 133.20
N GLN A 437 25.64 -80.21 133.25
CA GLN A 437 26.79 -81.09 133.50
C GLN A 437 26.98 -82.27 132.53
N ASN A 438 27.74 -82.05 131.44
CA ASN A 438 28.92 -82.88 131.15
C ASN A 438 29.69 -82.35 129.93
N GLY A 439 31.02 -82.37 130.03
CA GLY A 439 31.92 -81.72 129.10
C GLY A 439 32.37 -82.52 127.87
N SER A 440 33.15 -81.80 127.05
CA SER A 440 34.06 -82.26 125.97
C SER A 440 33.34 -82.75 124.69
N ARG A 441 33.72 -82.43 123.44
CA ARG A 441 35.03 -82.20 122.78
C ARG A 441 34.83 -81.46 121.44
N TYR A 442 35.91 -80.82 120.96
CA TYR A 442 36.11 -80.30 119.60
C TYR A 442 35.60 -81.19 118.46
N VAL A 443 35.02 -80.59 117.42
CA VAL A 443 35.29 -80.95 116.00
C VAL A 443 35.20 -79.68 115.14
N CYS A 444 36.27 -79.43 114.40
CA CYS A 444 36.44 -78.46 113.32
C CYS A 444 35.72 -78.90 112.03
N TRP A 445 35.17 -77.96 111.24
CA TRP A 445 35.20 -78.06 109.76
C TRP A 445 34.88 -76.72 109.03
N PRO A 446 35.12 -76.57 107.70
CA PRO A 446 35.98 -75.51 107.16
C PRO A 446 35.27 -74.62 106.11
N TRP A 447 35.54 -73.32 106.06
CA TRP A 447 35.02 -72.45 104.99
C TRP A 447 35.91 -72.43 103.74
N GLN A 448 36.17 -73.59 103.17
CA GLN A 448 36.49 -73.72 101.75
C GLN A 448 35.25 -74.32 101.08
N TRP A 449 34.82 -73.78 99.94
CA TRP A 449 33.68 -74.17 99.08
C TRP A 449 32.41 -73.28 99.05
N LEU A 450 32.58 -71.95 99.13
CA LEU A 450 31.80 -71.05 98.27
C LEU A 450 32.79 -70.31 97.39
N GLY A 451 32.88 -70.72 96.12
CA GLY A 451 33.84 -70.23 95.13
C GLY A 451 33.68 -68.76 94.80
N LEU A 452 34.13 -67.89 95.70
CA LEU A 452 34.40 -66.49 95.43
C LEU A 452 35.91 -66.36 95.26
N SER A 453 36.35 -66.44 94.02
CA SER A 453 37.64 -65.90 93.60
C SER A 453 37.64 -64.40 93.90
N PHE A 454 38.27 -64.03 95.01
CA PHE A 454 38.78 -62.69 95.24
C PHE A 454 39.83 -62.41 94.16
N VAL A 455 39.42 -61.81 93.04
CA VAL A 455 40.31 -61.27 92.02
C VAL A 455 40.63 -59.84 92.42
N GLY A 456 41.68 -59.70 93.23
CA GLY A 456 42.33 -58.44 93.54
C GLY A 456 43.73 -58.41 92.93
N ILE A 457 43.82 -57.87 91.71
CA ILE A 457 44.96 -57.16 91.11
C ILE A 457 46.25 -57.98 90.86
N GLN A 458 46.48 -58.35 89.59
CA GLN A 458 47.82 -58.27 88.98
C GLN A 458 47.72 -58.01 87.47
N GLN A 459 48.52 -57.03 87.02
CA GLN A 459 48.72 -56.58 85.63
C GLN A 459 49.17 -57.70 84.67
N SER A 460 48.80 -57.57 83.39
CA SER A 460 49.63 -57.77 82.18
C SER A 460 48.74 -57.46 80.95
N GLU A 461 48.99 -56.39 80.19
CA GLU A 461 49.74 -56.43 78.91
C GLU A 461 49.51 -57.71 78.09
N THR A 462 48.59 -57.69 77.11
CA THR A 462 48.91 -57.65 75.67
C THR A 462 47.65 -57.70 74.79
N GLN A 463 47.51 -56.65 73.97
CA GLN A 463 47.24 -56.74 72.53
C GLN A 463 45.96 -57.45 72.04
N GLN A 464 44.90 -56.67 71.77
CA GLN A 464 44.09 -56.85 70.55
C GLN A 464 43.23 -55.61 70.24
N GLN A 465 43.58 -54.99 69.10
CA GLN A 465 42.75 -54.20 68.18
C GLN A 465 41.46 -53.59 68.72
N SER A 466 41.50 -52.28 69.03
CA SER A 466 40.36 -51.40 68.77
C SER A 466 40.84 -50.26 67.88
N SER A 467 40.65 -50.45 66.58
CA SER A 467 40.55 -49.41 65.58
C SER A 467 39.44 -48.43 65.99
N ASN A 468 39.82 -47.35 66.65
CA ASN A 468 39.04 -46.12 66.72
C ASN A 468 39.69 -45.13 65.74
N GLU A 469 39.41 -45.35 64.45
CA GLU A 469 39.51 -44.29 63.45
C GLU A 469 38.32 -43.36 63.69
N MET A 470 38.60 -42.27 64.38
CA MET A 470 37.78 -41.07 64.34
C MET A 470 38.10 -40.35 63.03
N GLU A 471 37.63 -40.89 61.92
CA GLU A 471 37.63 -40.16 60.65
C GLU A 471 36.38 -39.28 60.60
N LEU A 472 36.57 -38.03 61.03
CA LEU A 472 35.74 -36.91 60.61
C LEU A 472 35.86 -36.79 59.09
N SER A 473 34.92 -37.41 58.38
CA SER A 473 34.68 -37.10 56.98
C SER A 473 33.57 -36.05 56.92
N GLU A 474 33.97 -34.80 56.73
CA GLU A 474 33.13 -33.81 56.05
C GLU A 474 32.74 -34.36 54.67
N PRO A 475 31.54 -34.04 54.17
CA PRO A 475 31.38 -33.85 52.76
C PRO A 475 31.07 -32.38 52.47
N PHE A 476 32.00 -31.75 51.76
CA PHE A 476 31.66 -30.74 50.78
C PHE A 476 30.80 -31.39 49.68
N LEU A 477 29.52 -31.04 49.65
CA LEU A 477 28.78 -30.55 48.47
C LEU A 477 27.34 -30.23 48.86
#